data_AF-A0A7X3TEE9-F1
#
_entry.id   AF-A0A7X3TEE9-F1
#
_cell.length_a   1.000
_cell.length_b   1.000
_cell.length_c   1.000
_cell.angle_alpha   90.00
_cell.angle_beta   90.00
_cell.angle_gamma   90.00
#
_symmetry.space_group_name_H-M   'P 1'
#
loop_
_entity.id
_entity.type
_entity.pdbx_description
1 polymer ?
#
loop_
_entity_poly.entity_id
_entity_poly.type
_entity_poly.pdbx_seq_one_letter_code
_entity_poly.pdbx_strand_id
1 'polypeptide(L)'
;MTDGLKAQHRAAIIATLAANHRVEKAVLFGSRAMGAHTVTSDVDIALFGRQLTLTDQAKLAAACEELSMAQSVDLVLHSTIDNPALVEHIHSHGVEWYRRGGSGLTTAHDDLHTSFDEDSTSLYRPTFPNHWTRKSLYSMARWVNGLAFKNIKFTSNGKPVIKIAEIKNGISGQTKFTQSEFDESVRVCSGDLLFSWSGQPETSIDAFWWRGPEGWLNQHIFRVTPSDKIDQTFFYYILRYLRPNFVAIARNKQTTGLGHVTKQDLQRIVAASPPLLEQKAIAHVLGTIDDKIELNRRMNETLEAMGAALFKSWFVDFDPVRAKAEGRSTGLADEISALFPDSFEDSELGE
;
A
#
# COMPACT_ATOMS: atom_id res chain seq x y z
N MET A 1 24.36 -3.23 -23.20
CA MET A 1 22.89 -3.43 -23.29
C MET A 1 22.21 -2.13 -22.88
N THR A 2 21.23 -1.68 -23.67
CA THR A 2 20.39 -0.52 -23.31
C THR A 2 19.21 -1.02 -22.48
N ASP A 3 19.01 -0.47 -21.29
CA ASP A 3 17.92 -0.80 -20.35
C ASP A 3 16.53 -0.27 -20.77
N GLY A 4 16.44 0.38 -21.94
CA GLY A 4 15.20 0.90 -22.53
C GLY A 4 14.65 2.14 -21.83
N LEU A 5 15.38 2.75 -20.89
CA LEU A 5 14.97 3.98 -20.22
C LEU A 5 15.64 5.20 -20.85
N LYS A 6 14.94 6.34 -20.83
CA LYS A 6 15.56 7.63 -21.14
C LYS A 6 16.65 7.91 -20.11
N ALA A 7 17.80 8.42 -20.55
CA ALA A 7 18.93 8.72 -19.68
C ALA A 7 18.55 9.61 -18.47
N GLN A 8 17.65 10.57 -18.69
CA GLN A 8 17.11 11.44 -17.63
C GLN A 8 16.35 10.67 -16.53
N HIS A 9 15.56 9.64 -16.88
CA HIS A 9 14.80 8.85 -15.90
C HIS A 9 15.76 7.97 -15.09
N ARG A 10 16.73 7.35 -15.76
CA ARG A 10 17.78 6.57 -15.08
C ARG A 10 18.57 7.45 -14.10
N ALA A 11 18.96 8.65 -14.52
CA ALA A 11 19.67 9.60 -13.67
C ALA A 11 18.83 10.03 -12.46
N ALA A 12 17.52 10.29 -12.65
CA ALA A 12 16.60 10.64 -11.58
C ALA A 12 16.46 9.52 -10.55
N ILE A 13 16.28 8.26 -11.00
CA ILE A 13 16.21 7.10 -10.09
C ILE A 13 17.52 6.98 -9.29
N ILE A 14 18.67 7.04 -9.96
CA ILE A 14 19.97 6.95 -9.27
C ILE A 14 20.13 8.08 -8.24
N ALA A 15 19.73 9.31 -8.57
CA ALA A 15 19.79 10.43 -7.65
C ALA A 15 18.91 10.21 -6.41
N THR A 16 17.66 9.74 -6.60
CA THR A 16 16.74 9.41 -5.50
C THR A 16 17.32 8.32 -4.60
N LEU A 17 17.87 7.24 -5.17
CA LEU A 17 18.48 6.15 -4.40
C LEU A 17 19.75 6.60 -3.66
N ALA A 18 20.60 7.39 -4.33
CA ALA A 18 21.87 7.87 -3.76
C ALA A 18 21.67 8.89 -2.61
N ALA A 19 20.51 9.55 -2.53
CA ALA A 19 20.17 10.47 -1.44
C ALA A 19 20.13 9.80 -0.06
N ASN A 20 19.82 8.49 0.00
CA ASN A 20 19.93 7.73 1.24
C ASN A 20 21.35 7.17 1.41
N HIS A 21 22.11 7.72 2.36
CA HIS A 21 23.50 7.34 2.64
C HIS A 21 23.71 5.85 2.97
N ARG A 22 22.65 5.14 3.40
CA ARG A 22 22.69 3.71 3.69
C ARG A 22 22.69 2.84 2.43
N VAL A 23 22.30 3.40 1.28
CA VAL A 23 22.42 2.71 -0.02
C VAL A 23 23.89 2.74 -0.45
N GLU A 24 24.53 1.58 -0.43
CA GLU A 24 25.92 1.38 -0.85
C GLU A 24 26.01 0.99 -2.32
N LYS A 25 25.05 0.20 -2.82
CA LYS A 25 25.01 -0.22 -4.23
C LYS A 25 23.56 -0.46 -4.67
N ALA A 26 23.24 -0.11 -5.91
CA ALA A 26 21.95 -0.40 -6.56
C ALA A 26 22.19 -1.16 -7.87
N VAL A 27 21.47 -2.27 -8.06
CA VAL A 27 21.62 -3.18 -9.20
C VAL A 27 20.27 -3.37 -9.86
N LEU A 28 20.17 -2.99 -11.14
CA LEU A 28 19.02 -3.32 -11.97
C LEU A 28 19.02 -4.83 -12.23
N PHE A 29 17.88 -5.50 -12.07
CA PHE A 29 17.69 -6.89 -12.44
C PHE A 29 16.41 -7.07 -13.29
N GLY A 30 16.02 -8.32 -13.59
CA GLY A 30 14.78 -8.59 -14.31
C GLY A 30 14.85 -8.31 -15.82
N SER A 31 13.69 -8.06 -16.43
CA SER A 31 13.53 -7.99 -17.89
C SER A 31 14.41 -6.91 -18.53
N ARG A 32 14.58 -5.76 -17.86
CA ARG A 32 15.40 -4.65 -18.34
C ARG A 32 16.90 -4.97 -18.30
N ALA A 33 17.37 -5.62 -17.25
CA ALA A 33 18.76 -6.07 -17.14
C ALA A 33 19.10 -7.12 -18.21
N MET A 34 18.16 -8.01 -18.53
CA MET A 34 18.32 -9.05 -19.54
C MET A 34 18.07 -8.58 -20.99
N GLY A 35 17.61 -7.34 -21.20
CA GLY A 35 17.24 -6.84 -22.52
C GLY A 35 15.93 -7.41 -23.10
N ALA A 36 15.12 -8.11 -22.29
CA ALA A 36 13.84 -8.71 -22.66
C ALA A 36 12.63 -7.83 -22.30
N HIS A 37 12.83 -6.52 -22.15
CA HIS A 37 11.83 -5.58 -21.68
C HIS A 37 10.93 -5.03 -22.81
N THR A 38 9.74 -4.62 -22.44
CA THR A 38 8.82 -3.80 -23.25
C THR A 38 8.83 -2.35 -22.78
N VAL A 39 8.18 -1.46 -23.53
CA VAL A 39 8.03 -0.04 -23.16
C VAL A 39 7.32 0.14 -21.81
N THR A 40 6.45 -0.80 -21.45
CA THR A 40 5.66 -0.81 -20.22
C THR A 40 6.27 -1.61 -19.09
N SER A 41 7.43 -2.27 -19.29
CA SER A 41 8.04 -3.08 -18.25
C SER A 41 8.50 -2.24 -17.07
N ASP A 42 8.32 -2.75 -15.86
CA ASP A 42 8.76 -2.11 -14.63
C ASP A 42 10.30 -2.06 -14.53
N VAL A 43 10.79 -1.31 -13.53
CA VAL A 43 12.22 -1.14 -13.25
C VAL A 43 12.54 -1.83 -11.92
N ASP A 44 13.05 -3.06 -11.99
CA ASP A 44 13.41 -3.86 -10.82
C ASP A 44 14.82 -3.55 -10.31
N ILE A 45 14.96 -3.06 -9.07
CA ILE A 45 16.24 -2.67 -8.50
C ILE A 45 16.48 -3.35 -7.14
N ALA A 46 17.59 -4.08 -7.06
CA ALA A 46 18.10 -4.63 -5.81
C ALA A 46 19.03 -3.61 -5.14
N LEU A 47 18.70 -3.24 -3.90
CA LEU A 47 19.48 -2.33 -3.06
C LEU A 47 20.36 -3.13 -2.09
N PHE A 48 21.61 -2.69 -1.98
CA PHE A 48 22.62 -3.25 -1.09
C PHE A 48 23.09 -2.17 -0.13
N GLY A 49 23.24 -2.53 1.14
CA GLY A 49 23.85 -1.71 2.17
C GLY A 49 23.65 -2.32 3.54
N ARG A 50 24.68 -2.28 4.38
CA ARG A 50 24.70 -2.99 5.66
C ARG A 50 23.68 -2.46 6.66
N GLN A 51 23.34 -1.18 6.55
CA GLN A 51 22.40 -0.50 7.45
C GLN A 51 21.04 -0.21 6.81
N LEU A 52 20.78 -0.70 5.59
CA LEU A 52 19.51 -0.49 4.91
C LEU A 52 18.38 -1.25 5.61
N THR A 53 17.29 -0.55 5.89
CA THR A 53 16.09 -1.13 6.52
C THR A 53 14.92 -1.16 5.55
N LEU A 54 13.91 -2.00 5.81
CA LEU A 54 12.67 -2.01 5.04
C LEU A 54 11.93 -0.65 5.09
N THR A 55 12.11 0.11 6.17
CA THR A 55 11.60 1.49 6.27
C THR A 55 12.32 2.41 5.29
N ASP A 56 13.64 2.26 5.12
CA ASP A 56 14.40 3.01 4.13
C ASP A 56 13.95 2.66 2.71
N GLN A 57 13.77 1.37 2.41
CA GLN A 57 13.24 0.89 1.14
C GLN A 57 11.86 1.50 0.83
N ALA A 58 10.93 1.48 1.79
CA ALA A 58 9.59 2.02 1.60
C ALA A 58 9.61 3.53 1.32
N LYS A 59 10.47 4.29 2.01
CA LYS A 59 10.65 5.73 1.76
C LYS A 59 11.25 6.00 0.37
N LEU A 60 12.22 5.19 -0.05
CA LEU A 60 12.82 5.29 -1.37
C LEU A 60 11.83 4.94 -2.48
N ALA A 61 10.99 3.91 -2.27
CA ALA A 61 9.96 3.52 -3.22
C ALA A 61 8.94 4.65 -3.43
N ALA A 62 8.43 5.24 -2.34
CA ALA A 62 7.54 6.41 -2.41
C ALA A 62 8.20 7.60 -3.13
N ALA A 63 9.48 7.88 -2.86
CA ALA A 63 10.21 8.94 -3.56
C ALA A 63 10.41 8.64 -5.06
N CYS A 64 10.49 7.37 -5.47
CA CYS A 64 10.53 6.97 -6.87
C CYS A 64 9.16 7.10 -7.56
N GLU A 65 8.05 6.88 -6.86
CA GLU A 65 6.69 7.07 -7.40
C GLU A 65 6.39 8.54 -7.77
N GLU A 66 7.02 9.49 -7.08
CA GLU A 66 6.90 10.93 -7.38
C GLU A 66 7.70 11.36 -8.64
N LEU A 67 8.46 10.45 -9.25
CA LEU A 67 9.18 10.76 -10.49
C LEU A 67 8.20 10.80 -11.67
N SER A 68 8.31 11.84 -12.51
CA SER A 68 7.48 12.00 -13.72
C SER A 68 7.88 11.02 -14.83
N MET A 69 7.61 9.74 -14.64
CA MET A 69 7.88 8.67 -15.60
C MET A 69 6.74 7.66 -15.67
N ALA A 70 6.60 7.00 -16.82
CA ALA A 70 5.48 6.08 -17.08
C ALA A 70 5.69 4.68 -16.48
N GLN A 71 6.94 4.30 -16.21
CA GLN A 71 7.29 2.98 -15.65
C GLN A 71 7.32 3.05 -14.13
N SER A 72 6.87 1.98 -13.47
CA SER A 72 7.02 1.85 -12.02
C SER A 72 8.44 1.38 -11.65
N VAL A 73 8.87 1.68 -10.42
CA VAL A 73 10.18 1.28 -9.89
C VAL A 73 9.96 0.35 -8.70
N ASP A 74 10.28 -0.93 -8.90
CA ASP A 74 10.18 -1.96 -7.86
C ASP A 74 11.53 -2.12 -7.15
N LEU A 75 11.56 -1.76 -5.87
CA LEU A 75 12.76 -1.87 -5.04
C LEU A 75 12.70 -3.16 -4.21
N VAL A 76 13.83 -3.85 -4.09
CA VAL A 76 14.02 -4.97 -3.14
C VAL A 76 15.31 -4.78 -2.36
N LEU A 77 15.33 -5.12 -1.07
CA LEU A 77 16.57 -5.15 -0.29
C LEU A 77 17.22 -6.51 -0.43
N HIS A 78 18.45 -6.54 -0.97
CA HIS A 78 19.18 -7.78 -1.21
C HIS A 78 19.34 -8.63 0.07
N SER A 79 19.63 -8.00 1.21
CA SER A 79 19.77 -8.66 2.52
C SER A 79 18.50 -9.32 3.05
N THR A 80 17.34 -9.05 2.44
CA THR A 80 16.05 -9.59 2.87
C THR A 80 15.52 -10.69 1.95
N ILE A 81 16.24 -11.03 0.89
CA ILE A 81 15.77 -12.01 -0.11
C ILE A 81 16.03 -13.43 0.41
N ASP A 82 14.97 -14.11 0.83
CA ASP A 82 15.03 -15.52 1.27
C ASP A 82 15.05 -16.50 0.08
N ASN A 83 14.77 -16.06 -1.15
CA ASN A 83 14.68 -16.91 -2.35
C ASN A 83 16.05 -17.05 -3.04
N PRO A 84 16.70 -18.24 -2.99
CA PRO A 84 18.05 -18.42 -3.54
C PRO A 84 18.13 -18.21 -5.05
N ALA A 85 17.10 -18.60 -5.80
CA ALA A 85 17.07 -18.43 -7.25
C ALA A 85 17.01 -16.95 -7.65
N LEU A 86 16.29 -16.13 -6.86
CA LEU A 86 16.26 -14.68 -7.08
C LEU A 86 17.61 -14.03 -6.76
N VAL A 87 18.25 -14.45 -5.66
CA VAL A 87 19.60 -13.99 -5.30
C VAL A 87 20.59 -14.31 -6.42
N GLU A 88 20.63 -15.56 -6.89
CA GLU A 88 21.49 -15.99 -7.99
C GLU A 88 21.22 -15.22 -9.30
N HIS A 89 19.95 -14.96 -9.60
CA HIS A 89 19.55 -14.18 -10.77
C HIS A 89 20.11 -12.75 -10.71
N ILE A 90 19.97 -12.06 -9.56
CA ILE A 90 20.49 -10.70 -9.35
C ILE A 90 22.02 -10.68 -9.51
N HIS A 91 22.72 -11.69 -8.97
CA HIS A 91 24.18 -11.75 -9.07
C HIS A 91 24.67 -12.06 -10.49
N SER A 92 23.98 -12.94 -11.22
CA SER A 92 24.41 -13.40 -12.54
C SER A 92 24.05 -12.44 -13.67
N HIS A 93 22.89 -11.79 -13.59
CA HIS A 93 22.34 -10.98 -14.69
C HIS A 93 22.15 -9.49 -14.32
N GLY A 94 22.42 -9.11 -13.07
CA GLY A 94 22.22 -7.75 -12.61
C GLY A 94 23.19 -6.74 -13.24
N VAL A 95 22.68 -5.56 -13.55
CA VAL A 95 23.46 -4.43 -14.08
C VAL A 95 23.60 -3.37 -12.99
N GLU A 96 24.83 -3.09 -12.57
CA GLU A 96 25.10 -2.06 -11.57
C GLU A 96 24.74 -0.67 -12.11
N TRP A 97 23.86 0.01 -11.39
CA TRP A 97 23.46 1.39 -11.69
C TRP A 97 24.15 2.41 -10.80
N TYR A 98 24.45 2.02 -9.56
CA TYR A 98 25.04 2.91 -8.57
C TYR A 98 25.92 2.12 -7.61
N ARG A 99 27.06 2.71 -7.23
CA ARG A 99 27.89 2.27 -6.11
C ARG A 99 28.49 3.49 -5.42
N ARG A 100 28.36 3.54 -4.10
CA ARG A 100 28.96 4.56 -3.26
C ARG A 100 30.45 4.24 -3.12
N GLY A 101 31.32 5.16 -3.52
CA GLY A 101 32.77 4.95 -3.46
C GLY A 101 33.24 4.70 -2.03
N GLY A 102 33.93 3.58 -1.80
CA GLY A 102 34.64 3.32 -0.55
C GLY A 102 36.15 3.43 -0.76
N SER A 103 36.80 4.36 -0.07
CA SER A 103 38.24 4.27 0.19
C SER A 103 38.50 3.01 1.01
N GLY A 104 39.36 2.13 0.51
CA GLY A 104 39.76 0.93 1.24
C GLY A 104 40.43 1.26 2.57
N LEU A 105 39.98 0.62 3.63
CA LEU A 105 40.77 0.33 4.82
C LEU A 105 40.46 -1.10 5.24
N THR A 106 41.35 -1.99 4.80
CA THR A 106 41.67 -3.24 5.48
C THR A 106 42.15 -2.91 6.89
N THR A 107 41.63 -3.61 7.90
CA THR A 107 42.43 -4.09 9.04
C THR A 107 41.70 -5.25 9.71
N ALA A 108 42.54 -6.17 10.16
CA ALA A 108 42.24 -7.51 10.61
C ALA A 108 41.73 -7.57 12.06
N HIS A 109 41.04 -8.68 12.34
CA HIS A 109 40.84 -9.36 13.63
C HIS A 109 40.56 -8.52 14.88
N ASP A 110 39.37 -8.73 15.45
CA ASP A 110 39.30 -9.10 16.86
C ASP A 110 38.14 -10.08 17.08
N ASP A 111 38.48 -11.29 17.49
CA ASP A 111 37.56 -12.34 17.91
C ASP A 111 37.08 -12.04 19.33
N LEU A 112 35.79 -11.75 19.50
CA LEU A 112 35.11 -12.02 20.76
C LEU A 112 33.73 -12.62 20.49
N HIS A 113 33.57 -13.85 20.98
CA HIS A 113 32.34 -14.62 20.97
C HIS A 113 31.15 -13.85 21.56
N THR A 114 30.21 -13.49 20.69
CA THR A 114 28.76 -13.61 20.97
C THR A 114 28.05 -13.93 19.67
N SER A 115 27.75 -15.21 19.47
CA SER A 115 26.97 -15.70 18.33
C SER A 115 25.52 -15.25 18.47
N PHE A 116 25.20 -14.09 17.92
CA PHE A 116 23.87 -13.76 17.43
C PHE A 116 24.05 -13.31 15.98
N ASP A 117 23.68 -14.19 15.06
CA ASP A 117 23.76 -13.97 13.61
C ASP A 117 23.15 -12.61 13.23
N GLU A 118 24.01 -11.64 12.90
CA GLU A 118 23.63 -10.26 12.60
C GLU A 118 23.15 -10.06 11.16
N ASP A 119 23.25 -11.07 10.29
CA ASP A 119 23.16 -10.87 8.82
C ASP A 119 21.81 -11.24 8.15
N SER A 120 20.69 -11.35 8.87
CA SER A 120 19.34 -11.53 8.27
C SER A 120 18.20 -10.68 8.88
N THR A 121 18.54 -9.61 9.61
CA THR A 121 17.77 -9.17 10.78
C THR A 121 16.72 -8.05 10.60
N SER A 122 16.23 -7.73 9.38
CA SER A 122 15.15 -6.72 9.23
C SER A 122 13.77 -7.26 8.84
N LEU A 123 13.69 -8.38 8.09
CA LEU A 123 12.42 -8.81 7.48
C LEU A 123 11.41 -9.34 8.49
N TYR A 124 11.86 -10.20 9.41
CA TYR A 124 11.02 -10.77 10.48
C TYR A 124 11.31 -10.16 11.86
N ARG A 125 12.27 -9.22 11.96
CA ARG A 125 12.63 -8.56 13.21
C ARG A 125 12.61 -7.02 13.05
N PRO A 126 11.41 -6.42 12.94
CA PRO A 126 11.27 -4.97 12.89
C PRO A 126 11.83 -4.29 14.14
N THR A 127 12.19 -3.02 14.00
CA THR A 127 12.74 -2.21 15.08
C THR A 127 11.61 -1.68 15.97
N PHE A 128 11.71 -1.94 17.27
CA PHE A 128 10.81 -1.43 18.29
C PHE A 128 11.62 -0.89 19.48
N PRO A 129 11.05 -0.03 20.33
CA PRO A 129 11.69 0.38 21.58
C PRO A 129 12.11 -0.81 22.44
N ASN A 130 13.32 -0.77 22.98
CA ASN A 130 13.92 -1.90 23.71
C ASN A 130 13.15 -2.30 24.99
N HIS A 131 12.38 -1.39 25.57
CA HIS A 131 11.61 -1.64 26.80
C HIS A 131 10.25 -2.30 26.53
N TRP A 132 9.84 -2.46 25.26
CA TRP A 132 8.60 -3.15 24.91
C TRP A 132 8.79 -4.67 24.95
N THR A 133 7.74 -5.39 25.38
CA THR A 133 7.81 -6.85 25.44
C THR A 133 7.70 -7.43 24.04
N ARG A 134 8.72 -8.20 23.62
CA ARG A 134 8.76 -8.86 22.31
C ARG A 134 7.98 -10.17 22.32
N LYS A 135 7.18 -10.41 21.28
CA LYS A 135 6.39 -11.64 21.08
C LYS A 135 6.24 -11.92 19.59
N SER A 136 5.90 -13.16 19.26
CA SER A 136 5.47 -13.50 17.89
C SER A 136 4.19 -12.73 17.55
N LEU A 137 4.14 -12.09 16.37
CA LEU A 137 2.95 -11.37 15.91
C LEU A 137 1.72 -12.29 15.90
N TYR A 138 1.89 -13.54 15.45
CA TYR A 138 0.81 -14.53 15.45
C TYR A 138 0.20 -14.76 16.84
N SER A 139 1.02 -14.73 17.90
CA SER A 139 0.57 -14.97 19.28
C SER A 139 -0.22 -13.81 19.91
N MET A 140 -0.20 -12.63 19.29
CA MET A 140 -0.86 -11.43 19.81
C MET A 140 -2.35 -11.38 19.49
N ALA A 141 -2.82 -12.18 18.54
CA ALA A 141 -4.22 -12.19 18.09
C ALA A 141 -4.67 -13.60 17.69
N ARG A 142 -5.98 -13.80 17.68
CA ARG A 142 -6.64 -14.92 17.02
C ARG A 142 -6.87 -14.57 15.55
N TRP A 143 -6.51 -15.48 14.65
CA TRP A 143 -6.59 -15.31 13.20
C TRP A 143 -7.54 -16.34 12.62
N VAL A 144 -8.69 -15.92 12.09
CA VAL A 144 -9.66 -16.81 11.46
C VAL A 144 -9.64 -16.58 9.96
N ASN A 145 -9.24 -17.59 9.19
CA ASN A 145 -9.23 -17.50 7.72
C ASN A 145 -10.65 -17.68 7.17
N GLY A 146 -11.00 -16.91 6.14
CA GLY A 146 -12.26 -17.08 5.44
C GLY A 146 -12.35 -18.36 4.59
N LEU A 147 -13.51 -18.56 3.98
CA LEU A 147 -13.83 -19.78 3.22
C LEU A 147 -13.53 -19.62 1.73
N ALA A 148 -13.16 -20.74 1.08
CA ALA A 148 -12.90 -20.79 -0.35
C ALA A 148 -14.16 -20.72 -1.23
N PHE A 149 -15.34 -20.96 -0.63
CA PHE A 149 -16.64 -20.85 -1.29
C PHE A 149 -16.79 -21.62 -2.61
N LYS A 150 -16.15 -22.80 -2.71
CA LYS A 150 -16.07 -23.62 -3.94
C LYS A 150 -17.43 -24.11 -4.47
N ASN A 151 -18.43 -24.30 -3.60
CA ASN A 151 -19.77 -24.83 -3.95
C ASN A 151 -20.91 -23.92 -3.42
N ILE A 152 -20.79 -22.60 -3.59
CA ILE A 152 -21.83 -21.67 -3.15
C ILE A 152 -22.91 -21.45 -4.22
N LYS A 153 -24.16 -21.46 -3.77
CA LYS A 153 -25.28 -20.89 -4.52
C LYS A 153 -25.31 -19.38 -4.31
N PHE A 154 -24.85 -18.65 -5.32
CA PHE A 154 -24.92 -17.18 -5.33
C PHE A 154 -26.34 -16.72 -5.69
N THR A 155 -26.75 -15.63 -5.06
CA THR A 155 -28.06 -15.00 -5.21
C THR A 155 -27.90 -13.50 -5.43
N SER A 156 -28.98 -12.83 -5.83
CA SER A 156 -29.02 -11.36 -5.99
C SER A 156 -29.23 -10.62 -4.66
N ASN A 157 -29.58 -11.33 -3.59
CA ASN A 157 -29.81 -10.81 -2.25
C ASN A 157 -29.24 -11.77 -1.18
N GLY A 158 -29.26 -11.36 0.09
CA GLY A 158 -28.68 -12.12 1.21
C GLY A 158 -27.44 -11.45 1.78
N LYS A 159 -26.58 -12.21 2.45
CA LYS A 159 -25.32 -11.70 3.00
C LYS A 159 -24.26 -11.63 1.89
N PRO A 160 -23.51 -10.52 1.75
CA PRO A 160 -22.41 -10.43 0.79
C PRO A 160 -21.24 -11.32 1.19
N VAL A 161 -20.54 -11.82 0.18
CA VAL A 161 -19.24 -12.47 0.34
C VAL A 161 -18.16 -11.39 0.31
N ILE A 162 -17.46 -11.23 1.44
CA ILE A 162 -16.48 -10.17 1.63
C ILE A 162 -15.12 -10.63 1.11
N LYS A 163 -14.69 -10.08 -0.03
CA LYS A 163 -13.36 -10.27 -0.60
C LYS A 163 -12.54 -8.99 -0.47
N ILE A 164 -11.28 -9.03 -0.91
CA ILE A 164 -10.38 -7.87 -0.89
C ILE A 164 -10.98 -6.68 -1.68
N ALA A 165 -11.71 -6.97 -2.76
CA ALA A 165 -12.40 -5.96 -3.55
C ALA A 165 -13.47 -5.22 -2.72
N GLU A 166 -14.35 -5.95 -2.03
CA GLU A 166 -15.36 -5.36 -1.15
C GLU A 166 -14.74 -4.59 0.02
N ILE A 167 -13.64 -5.10 0.59
CA ILE A 167 -12.92 -4.42 1.69
C ILE A 167 -12.43 -3.03 1.25
N LYS A 168 -11.95 -2.91 0.00
CA LYS A 168 -11.39 -1.67 -0.53
C LYS A 168 -12.43 -0.70 -1.06
N ASN A 169 -13.40 -1.23 -1.80
CA ASN A 169 -14.30 -0.43 -2.63
C ASN A 169 -15.73 -0.40 -2.09
N GLY A 170 -15.99 -1.10 -0.98
CA GLY A 170 -17.34 -1.32 -0.49
C GLY A 170 -18.13 -2.32 -1.35
N ILE A 171 -19.41 -2.44 -1.04
CA ILE A 171 -20.34 -3.30 -1.78
C ILE A 171 -20.67 -2.65 -3.12
N SER A 172 -20.54 -3.43 -4.20
CA SER A 172 -20.76 -2.96 -5.58
C SER A 172 -21.69 -3.91 -6.35
N GLY A 173 -22.05 -3.54 -7.57
CA GLY A 173 -22.82 -4.42 -8.47
C GLY A 173 -22.12 -5.74 -8.82
N GLN A 174 -20.81 -5.86 -8.59
CA GLN A 174 -20.05 -7.10 -8.80
C GLN A 174 -20.02 -8.01 -7.56
N THR A 175 -20.45 -7.50 -6.42
CA THR A 175 -20.45 -8.24 -5.16
C THR A 175 -21.37 -9.44 -5.26
N LYS A 176 -20.88 -10.58 -4.79
CA LYS A 176 -21.64 -11.82 -4.76
C LYS A 176 -22.34 -11.97 -3.42
N PHE A 177 -23.62 -12.32 -3.45
CA PHE A 177 -24.43 -12.55 -2.25
C PHE A 177 -24.83 -14.01 -2.16
N THR A 178 -25.16 -14.45 -0.95
CA THR A 178 -25.74 -15.78 -0.71
C THR A 178 -26.71 -15.73 0.45
N GLN A 179 -27.75 -16.55 0.37
CA GLN A 179 -28.66 -16.84 1.49
C GLN A 179 -28.20 -18.05 2.32
N SER A 180 -27.09 -18.67 1.93
CA SER A 180 -26.51 -19.78 2.70
C SER A 180 -25.94 -19.25 4.01
N GLU A 181 -26.14 -19.98 5.09
CA GLU A 181 -25.52 -19.71 6.39
C GLU A 181 -24.25 -20.55 6.55
N PHE A 182 -23.21 -19.96 7.13
CA PHE A 182 -21.92 -20.61 7.39
C PHE A 182 -21.58 -20.51 8.87
N ASP A 183 -20.45 -21.11 9.24
CA ASP A 183 -19.94 -21.05 10.60
C ASP A 183 -19.75 -19.60 11.07
N GLU A 184 -20.19 -19.31 12.28
CA GLU A 184 -20.15 -17.99 12.91
C GLU A 184 -18.70 -17.43 13.02
N SER A 185 -17.69 -18.30 13.04
CA SER A 185 -16.30 -17.89 13.08
C SER A 185 -15.84 -17.14 11.83
N VAL A 186 -16.49 -17.31 10.68
CA VAL A 186 -16.18 -16.59 9.43
C VAL A 186 -17.18 -15.48 9.11
N ARG A 187 -18.14 -15.22 9.99
CA ARG A 187 -19.02 -14.06 9.90
C ARG A 187 -18.23 -12.78 10.12
N VAL A 188 -18.53 -11.75 9.37
CA VAL A 188 -17.88 -10.43 9.48
C VAL A 188 -18.95 -9.40 9.81
N CYS A 189 -18.69 -8.57 10.81
CA CYS A 189 -19.54 -7.46 11.23
C CYS A 189 -18.80 -6.13 11.10
N SER A 190 -19.54 -5.03 10.93
CA SER A 190 -18.94 -3.68 10.92
C SER A 190 -18.14 -3.46 12.21
N GLY A 191 -16.92 -2.95 12.08
CA GLY A 191 -15.94 -2.82 13.15
C GLY A 191 -14.93 -3.98 13.25
N ASP A 192 -15.12 -5.07 12.53
CA ASP A 192 -14.15 -6.18 12.52
C ASP A 192 -12.82 -5.73 11.88
N LEU A 193 -11.71 -6.15 12.50
CA LEU A 193 -10.36 -6.00 11.95
C LEU A 193 -10.09 -7.14 10.96
N LEU A 194 -9.76 -6.77 9.72
CA LEU A 194 -9.45 -7.70 8.65
C LEU A 194 -7.99 -7.53 8.20
N PHE A 195 -7.30 -8.63 7.91
CA PHE A 195 -5.97 -8.63 7.32
C PHE A 195 -5.96 -9.47 6.05
N SER A 196 -5.71 -8.81 4.92
CA SER A 196 -5.56 -9.48 3.63
C SER A 196 -4.13 -10.00 3.50
N TRP A 197 -3.98 -11.31 3.39
CA TRP A 197 -2.68 -11.99 3.46
C TRP A 197 -2.21 -12.54 2.10
N SER A 198 -3.01 -12.38 1.04
CA SER A 198 -2.64 -12.76 -0.32
C SER A 198 -3.18 -11.76 -1.33
N GLY A 199 -2.46 -11.57 -2.44
CA GLY A 199 -2.83 -10.64 -3.50
C GLY A 199 -1.61 -10.00 -4.14
N GLN A 200 -1.81 -8.92 -4.89
CA GLN A 200 -0.71 -8.07 -5.32
C GLN A 200 -0.02 -7.48 -4.09
N PRO A 201 1.30 -7.66 -3.88
CA PRO A 201 1.98 -7.26 -2.65
C PRO A 201 1.67 -5.83 -2.22
N GLU A 202 1.79 -4.87 -3.13
CA GLU A 202 1.65 -3.45 -2.79
C GLU A 202 0.20 -3.03 -2.53
N THR A 203 -0.75 -3.54 -3.30
CA THR A 203 -2.10 -3.01 -3.21
C THR A 203 -2.96 -3.85 -2.28
N SER A 204 -2.77 -5.16 -2.19
CA SER A 204 -3.71 -6.06 -1.52
C SER A 204 -3.28 -6.50 -0.13
N ILE A 205 -1.98 -6.49 0.21
CA ILE A 205 -1.50 -6.96 1.52
C ILE A 205 -1.58 -5.82 2.53
N ASP A 206 -2.64 -5.83 3.34
CA ASP A 206 -2.88 -4.75 4.29
C ASP A 206 -3.91 -5.13 5.38
N ALA A 207 -4.01 -4.25 6.39
CA ALA A 207 -5.00 -4.30 7.45
C ALA A 207 -6.11 -3.26 7.23
N PHE A 208 -7.36 -3.64 7.52
CA PHE A 208 -8.55 -2.84 7.24
C PHE A 208 -9.58 -2.94 8.38
N TRP A 209 -10.27 -1.83 8.63
CA TRP A 209 -11.53 -1.83 9.38
C TRP A 209 -12.67 -2.14 8.42
N TRP A 210 -13.43 -3.20 8.68
CA TRP A 210 -14.66 -3.43 7.92
C TRP A 210 -15.72 -2.43 8.34
N ARG A 211 -16.23 -1.64 7.38
CA ARG A 211 -17.30 -0.64 7.64
C ARG A 211 -18.61 -0.94 6.89
N GLY A 212 -18.67 -2.08 6.20
CA GLY A 212 -19.85 -2.49 5.43
C GLY A 212 -20.85 -3.33 6.23
N PRO A 213 -21.87 -3.89 5.55
CA PRO A 213 -22.87 -4.73 6.19
C PRO A 213 -22.30 -6.06 6.68
N GLU A 214 -23.07 -6.79 7.48
CA GLU A 214 -22.72 -8.15 7.88
C GLU A 214 -22.58 -9.07 6.65
N GLY A 215 -21.53 -9.89 6.63
CA GLY A 215 -21.21 -10.74 5.49
C GLY A 215 -20.39 -11.97 5.85
N TRP A 216 -20.00 -12.73 4.82
CA TRP A 216 -19.20 -13.95 4.96
C TRP A 216 -17.79 -13.76 4.43
N LEU A 217 -16.79 -14.06 5.25
CA LEU A 217 -15.38 -13.84 4.92
C LEU A 217 -14.88 -14.82 3.85
N ASN A 218 -14.34 -14.30 2.76
CA ASN A 218 -13.67 -15.11 1.74
C ASN A 218 -12.25 -15.50 2.17
N GLN A 219 -11.74 -16.60 1.61
CA GLN A 219 -10.34 -16.99 1.72
C GLN A 219 -9.39 -15.85 1.31
N HIS A 220 -8.13 -15.92 1.73
CA HIS A 220 -7.11 -14.88 1.56
C HIS A 220 -7.22 -13.68 2.49
N ILE A 221 -8.19 -13.71 3.40
CA ILE A 221 -8.37 -12.71 4.43
C ILE A 221 -8.48 -13.40 5.78
N PHE A 222 -7.79 -12.88 6.77
CA PHE A 222 -8.00 -13.21 8.17
C PHE A 222 -8.93 -12.19 8.81
N ARG A 223 -9.96 -12.66 9.52
CA ARG A 223 -10.56 -11.88 10.60
C ARG A 223 -9.65 -11.98 11.82
N VAL A 224 -9.28 -10.84 12.36
CA VAL A 224 -8.27 -10.71 13.41
C VAL A 224 -8.95 -10.23 14.69
N THR A 225 -8.81 -11.01 15.76
CA THR A 225 -9.27 -10.62 17.10
C THR A 225 -8.07 -10.55 18.03
N PRO A 226 -7.58 -9.37 18.40
CA PRO A 226 -6.47 -9.22 19.34
C PRO A 226 -6.78 -9.90 20.68
N SER A 227 -5.73 -10.38 21.35
CA SER A 227 -5.87 -11.02 22.66
C SER A 227 -6.19 -9.98 23.74
N ASP A 228 -6.77 -10.38 24.87
CA ASP A 228 -7.26 -9.47 25.94
C ASP A 228 -6.26 -8.41 26.45
N LYS A 229 -4.95 -8.66 26.30
CA LYS A 229 -3.86 -7.75 26.73
C LYS A 229 -3.40 -6.78 25.63
N ILE A 230 -4.02 -6.84 24.46
CA ILE A 230 -3.67 -6.06 23.28
C ILE A 230 -4.87 -5.21 22.90
N ASP A 231 -4.70 -3.90 22.91
CA ASP A 231 -5.71 -2.98 22.42
C ASP A 231 -5.93 -3.18 20.91
N GLN A 232 -7.20 -3.24 20.50
CA GLN A 232 -7.56 -3.62 19.14
C GLN A 232 -7.14 -2.56 18.10
N THR A 233 -7.24 -1.28 18.45
CA THR A 233 -6.81 -0.17 17.59
C THR A 233 -5.28 -0.07 17.55
N PHE A 234 -4.60 -0.29 18.68
CA PHE A 234 -3.15 -0.44 18.70
C PHE A 234 -2.68 -1.57 17.79
N PHE A 235 -3.34 -2.73 17.83
CA PHE A 235 -2.97 -3.87 16.97
C PHE A 235 -3.14 -3.56 15.49
N TYR A 236 -4.21 -2.86 15.11
CA TYR A 236 -4.37 -2.32 13.76
C TYR A 236 -3.15 -1.50 13.34
N TYR A 237 -2.69 -0.58 14.18
CA TYR A 237 -1.49 0.21 13.89
C TYR A 237 -0.20 -0.59 13.85
N ILE A 238 -0.06 -1.66 14.65
CA ILE A 238 1.06 -2.59 14.51
C ILE A 238 1.03 -3.25 13.13
N LEU A 239 -0.12 -3.72 12.65
CA LEU A 239 -0.21 -4.29 11.30
C LEU A 239 0.12 -3.26 10.21
N ARG A 240 -0.34 -2.01 10.35
CA ARG A 240 -0.02 -0.92 9.43
C ARG A 240 1.47 -0.58 9.43
N TYR A 241 2.09 -0.55 10.60
CA TYR A 241 3.53 -0.34 10.76
C TYR A 241 4.35 -1.46 10.09
N LEU A 242 3.88 -2.70 10.18
CA LEU A 242 4.52 -3.88 9.61
C LEU A 242 4.23 -4.09 8.11
N ARG A 243 3.44 -3.23 7.47
CA ARG A 243 3.12 -3.33 6.04
C ARG A 243 4.38 -3.49 5.17
N PRO A 244 5.47 -2.73 5.33
CA PRO A 244 6.69 -2.94 4.52
C PRO A 244 7.27 -4.36 4.65
N ASN A 245 7.24 -4.94 5.85
CA ASN A 245 7.67 -6.32 6.09
C ASN A 245 6.76 -7.31 5.36
N PHE A 246 5.44 -7.14 5.46
CA PHE A 246 4.47 -7.99 4.78
C PHE A 246 4.61 -7.94 3.26
N VAL A 247 4.77 -6.74 2.69
CA VAL A 247 4.99 -6.52 1.26
C VAL A 247 6.27 -7.22 0.80
N ALA A 248 7.38 -7.05 1.53
CA ALA A 248 8.64 -7.70 1.20
C ALA A 248 8.55 -9.24 1.29
N ILE A 249 7.90 -9.79 2.32
CA ILE A 249 7.62 -11.23 2.44
C ILE A 249 6.80 -11.72 1.22
N ALA A 250 5.74 -10.97 0.87
CA ALA A 250 4.86 -11.33 -0.22
C ALA A 250 5.58 -11.29 -1.58
N ARG A 251 6.43 -10.28 -1.82
CA ARG A 251 7.31 -10.17 -3.00
C ARG A 251 8.27 -11.36 -3.11
N ASN A 252 8.95 -11.71 -2.02
CA ASN A 252 9.91 -12.82 -1.99
C ASN A 252 9.27 -14.17 -2.37
N LYS A 253 7.97 -14.33 -2.10
CA LYS A 253 7.19 -15.56 -2.36
C LYS A 253 6.25 -15.45 -3.57
N GLN A 254 6.38 -14.39 -4.36
CA GLN A 254 5.54 -14.16 -5.52
C GLN A 254 5.93 -15.16 -6.63
N THR A 255 4.94 -15.87 -7.18
CA THR A 255 5.16 -16.81 -8.29
C THR A 255 4.46 -16.34 -9.56
N THR A 256 3.12 -16.25 -9.55
CA THR A 256 2.28 -15.85 -10.69
C THR A 256 1.62 -14.48 -10.45
N GLY A 257 2.41 -13.49 -10.05
CA GLY A 257 1.92 -12.14 -9.71
C GLY A 257 1.25 -12.01 -8.33
N LEU A 258 0.91 -13.12 -7.67
CA LEU A 258 0.33 -13.10 -6.31
C LEU A 258 1.38 -13.41 -5.25
N GLY A 259 1.54 -12.48 -4.30
CA GLY A 259 2.36 -12.67 -3.11
C GLY A 259 1.54 -13.16 -1.92
N HIS A 260 2.20 -13.78 -0.95
CA HIS A 260 1.55 -14.38 0.22
C HIS A 260 2.32 -14.10 1.50
N VAL A 261 1.59 -13.70 2.54
CA VAL A 261 2.05 -13.70 3.95
C VAL A 261 1.41 -14.89 4.64
N THR A 262 2.17 -15.96 4.81
CA THR A 262 1.65 -17.21 5.37
C THR A 262 1.53 -17.13 6.89
N LYS A 263 0.80 -18.08 7.49
CA LYS A 263 0.79 -18.25 8.95
C LYS A 263 2.20 -18.40 9.53
N GLN A 264 3.09 -19.12 8.85
CA GLN A 264 4.47 -19.31 9.31
C GLN A 264 5.22 -17.97 9.33
N ASP A 265 4.94 -17.08 8.39
CA ASP A 265 5.54 -15.74 8.37
C ASP A 265 5.06 -14.91 9.56
N LEU A 266 3.75 -14.91 9.83
CA LEU A 266 3.18 -14.25 11.01
C LEU A 266 3.77 -14.81 12.31
N GLN A 267 4.11 -16.10 12.35
CA GLN A 267 4.78 -16.72 13.49
C GLN A 267 6.24 -16.26 13.65
N ARG A 268 6.97 -16.10 12.53
CA ARG A 268 8.37 -15.66 12.50
C ARG A 268 8.53 -14.18 12.83
N ILE A 269 7.54 -13.33 12.48
CA ILE A 269 7.62 -11.89 12.77
C ILE A 269 7.61 -11.66 14.29
N VAL A 270 8.66 -11.02 14.78
CA VAL A 270 8.81 -10.60 16.19
C VAL A 270 8.30 -9.17 16.32
N ALA A 271 7.06 -9.02 16.78
CA ALA A 271 6.48 -7.73 17.14
C ALA A 271 6.81 -7.37 18.60
N ALA A 272 6.58 -6.13 18.99
CA ALA A 272 6.70 -5.70 20.37
C ALA A 272 5.42 -4.97 20.83
N SER A 273 5.13 -5.08 22.12
CA SER A 273 3.93 -4.49 22.73
C SER A 273 4.28 -3.80 24.06
N PRO A 274 3.89 -2.53 24.24
CA PRO A 274 4.01 -1.83 25.51
C PRO A 274 2.89 -2.21 26.50
N PRO A 275 2.92 -1.71 27.74
CA PRO A 275 1.79 -1.79 28.66
C PRO A 275 0.48 -1.23 28.06
N LEU A 276 -0.66 -1.76 28.49
CA LEU A 276 -1.97 -1.46 27.90
C LEU A 276 -2.32 0.04 27.88
N LEU A 277 -1.90 0.81 28.90
CA LEU A 277 -2.13 2.26 28.95
C LEU A 277 -1.40 2.99 27.81
N GLU A 278 -0.16 2.60 27.55
CA GLU A 278 0.64 3.17 26.46
C GLU A 278 0.10 2.74 25.09
N GLN A 279 -0.34 1.49 24.95
CA GLN A 279 -1.03 1.03 23.73
C GLN A 279 -2.24 1.93 23.39
N LYS A 280 -3.10 2.20 24.38
CA LYS A 280 -4.28 3.07 24.22
C LYS A 280 -3.90 4.51 23.90
N ALA A 281 -2.84 5.04 24.52
CA ALA A 281 -2.35 6.38 24.21
C ALA A 281 -1.86 6.48 22.76
N ILE A 282 -1.06 5.51 22.30
CA ILE A 282 -0.60 5.43 20.90
C ILE A 282 -1.79 5.33 19.95
N ALA A 283 -2.73 4.42 20.23
CA ALA A 283 -3.92 4.21 19.42
C ALA A 283 -4.79 5.47 19.34
N HIS A 284 -4.94 6.21 20.44
CA HIS A 284 -5.71 7.45 20.47
C HIS A 284 -5.06 8.55 19.61
N VAL A 285 -3.74 8.75 19.73
CA VAL A 285 -3.01 9.75 18.95
C VAL A 285 -3.09 9.44 17.46
N LEU A 286 -2.76 8.21 17.06
CA LEU A 286 -2.80 7.80 15.66
C LEU A 286 -4.23 7.81 15.10
N GLY A 287 -5.22 7.36 15.89
CA GLY A 287 -6.64 7.38 15.54
C GLY A 287 -7.15 8.78 15.26
N THR A 288 -6.79 9.75 16.11
CA THR A 288 -7.17 11.15 15.93
C THR A 288 -6.62 11.74 14.62
N ILE A 289 -5.41 11.32 14.22
CA ILE A 289 -4.80 11.75 12.96
C ILE A 289 -5.54 11.13 11.77
N ASP A 290 -5.83 9.83 11.83
CA ASP A 290 -6.59 9.13 10.77
C ASP A 290 -8.00 9.71 10.61
N ASP A 291 -8.69 10.02 11.71
CA ASP A 291 -10.01 10.67 11.68
C ASP A 291 -9.95 12.03 10.97
N LYS A 292 -8.88 12.81 11.21
CA LYS A 292 -8.66 14.08 10.54
C LYS A 292 -8.33 13.91 9.05
N ILE A 293 -7.57 12.89 8.68
CA ILE A 293 -7.28 12.56 7.27
C ILE A 293 -8.59 12.23 6.54
N GLU A 294 -9.42 11.38 7.15
CA GLU A 294 -10.70 10.99 6.58
C GLU A 294 -11.67 12.18 6.44
N LEU A 295 -11.75 13.06 7.44
CA LEU A 295 -12.54 14.28 7.37
C LEU A 295 -12.09 15.18 6.21
N ASN A 296 -10.77 15.36 6.06
CA ASN A 296 -10.22 16.17 4.97
C ASN A 296 -10.49 15.56 3.59
N ARG A 297 -10.45 14.22 3.45
CA ARG A 297 -10.79 13.55 2.18
C ARG A 297 -12.25 13.80 1.79
N ARG A 298 -13.19 13.64 2.72
CA ARG A 298 -14.62 13.92 2.47
C ARG A 298 -14.87 15.38 2.11
N MET A 299 -14.15 16.29 2.75
CA MET A 299 -14.23 17.72 2.42
C MET A 299 -13.75 17.95 0.99
N ASN A 300 -12.61 17.35 0.58
CA ASN A 300 -12.11 17.45 -0.79
C ASN A 300 -13.09 16.87 -1.81
N GLU A 301 -13.67 15.69 -1.56
CA GLU A 301 -14.69 15.09 -2.43
C GLU A 301 -15.91 15.99 -2.59
N THR A 302 -16.35 16.64 -1.51
CA THR A 302 -17.48 17.58 -1.54
C THR A 302 -17.14 18.83 -2.37
N LEU A 303 -15.94 19.39 -2.18
CA LEU A 303 -15.47 20.56 -2.94
C LEU A 303 -15.33 20.24 -4.43
N GLU A 304 -14.83 19.04 -4.77
CA GLU A 304 -14.74 18.57 -6.15
C GLU A 304 -16.13 18.42 -6.78
N ALA A 305 -17.08 17.81 -6.08
CA ALA A 305 -18.46 17.68 -6.55
C ALA A 305 -19.14 19.05 -6.76
N MET A 306 -18.92 20.01 -5.85
CA MET A 306 -19.41 21.38 -6.00
C MET A 306 -18.78 22.07 -7.21
N GLY A 307 -17.46 21.94 -7.38
CA GLY A 307 -16.73 22.50 -8.53
C GLY A 307 -17.22 21.93 -9.86
N ALA A 308 -17.40 20.61 -9.95
CA ALA A 308 -17.93 19.94 -11.13
C ALA A 308 -19.36 20.39 -11.46
N ALA A 309 -20.22 20.54 -10.45
CA ALA A 309 -21.59 21.03 -10.63
C ALA A 309 -21.62 22.49 -11.14
N LEU A 310 -20.80 23.37 -10.56
CA LEU A 310 -20.67 24.76 -11.03
C LEU A 310 -20.11 24.82 -12.46
N PHE A 311 -19.07 24.04 -12.76
CA PHE A 311 -18.50 23.99 -14.11
C PHE A 311 -19.54 23.55 -15.15
N LYS A 312 -20.29 22.47 -14.85
CA LYS A 312 -21.37 21.99 -15.72
C LYS A 312 -22.43 23.08 -15.93
N SER A 313 -22.93 23.68 -14.84
CA SER A 313 -23.94 24.73 -14.92
C SER A 313 -23.47 25.94 -15.73
N TRP A 314 -22.23 26.40 -15.51
CA TRP A 314 -21.75 27.66 -16.08
C TRP A 314 -21.23 27.52 -17.51
N PHE A 315 -20.61 26.40 -17.86
CA PHE A 315 -19.87 26.24 -19.12
C PHE A 315 -20.36 25.12 -20.02
N VAL A 316 -21.24 24.23 -19.54
CA VAL A 316 -21.85 23.17 -20.36
C VAL A 316 -23.32 23.49 -20.62
N ASP A 317 -24.07 23.78 -19.57
CA ASP A 317 -25.49 24.10 -19.66
C ASP A 317 -25.74 25.60 -19.92
N PHE A 318 -24.74 26.43 -19.58
CA PHE A 318 -24.77 27.89 -19.67
C PHE A 318 -25.92 28.54 -18.88
N ASP A 319 -26.27 27.98 -17.72
CA ASP A 319 -27.42 28.41 -16.92
C ASP A 319 -27.41 29.92 -16.60
N PRO A 320 -26.28 30.55 -16.18
CA PRO A 320 -26.27 31.99 -15.90
C PRO A 320 -26.55 32.84 -17.15
N VAL A 321 -26.00 32.46 -18.31
CA VAL A 321 -26.19 33.18 -19.59
C VAL A 321 -27.64 33.07 -20.03
N ARG A 322 -28.23 31.86 -19.98
CA ARG A 322 -29.65 31.64 -20.27
C ARG A 322 -30.55 32.44 -19.33
N ALA A 323 -30.26 32.45 -18.04
CA ALA A 323 -31.04 33.23 -17.07
C ALA A 323 -31.01 34.72 -17.39
N LYS A 324 -29.84 35.30 -17.72
CA LYS A 324 -29.72 36.71 -18.14
C LYS A 324 -30.47 37.00 -19.44
N ALA A 325 -30.34 36.13 -20.44
CA ALA A 325 -31.05 36.26 -21.73
C ALA A 325 -32.57 36.27 -21.55
N GLU A 326 -33.08 35.53 -20.56
CA GLU A 326 -34.51 35.46 -20.21
C GLU A 326 -34.95 36.54 -19.21
N GLY A 327 -34.06 37.44 -18.80
CA GLY A 327 -34.35 38.48 -17.80
C GLY A 327 -34.61 37.94 -16.38
N ARG A 328 -34.20 36.70 -16.09
CA ARG A 328 -34.29 36.07 -14.77
C ARG A 328 -33.02 36.33 -13.96
N SER A 329 -33.14 36.29 -12.63
CA SER A 329 -31.97 36.31 -11.75
C SER A 329 -31.11 35.04 -11.96
N THR A 330 -29.79 35.22 -11.98
CA THR A 330 -28.82 34.11 -12.08
C THR A 330 -28.65 33.34 -10.77
N GLY A 331 -29.13 33.88 -9.64
CA GLY A 331 -28.90 33.32 -8.31
C GLY A 331 -27.45 33.44 -7.80
N LEU A 332 -26.59 34.14 -8.54
CA LEU A 332 -25.20 34.42 -8.18
C LEU A 332 -25.07 35.81 -7.56
N ALA A 333 -23.99 36.05 -6.82
CA ALA A 333 -23.64 37.41 -6.37
C ALA A 333 -23.42 38.33 -7.58
N ASP A 334 -23.76 39.61 -7.45
CA ASP A 334 -23.76 40.57 -8.56
C ASP A 334 -22.41 40.64 -9.29
N GLU A 335 -21.30 40.61 -8.54
CA GLU A 335 -19.94 40.63 -9.07
C GLU A 335 -19.65 39.44 -10.00
N ILE A 336 -20.15 38.24 -9.65
CA ILE A 336 -19.99 37.03 -10.44
C ILE A 336 -20.98 37.01 -11.61
N SER A 337 -22.21 37.44 -11.39
CA SER A 337 -23.24 37.54 -12.43
C SER A 337 -22.86 38.54 -13.54
N ALA A 338 -22.04 39.54 -13.22
CA ALA A 338 -21.50 40.49 -14.18
C ALA A 338 -20.47 39.89 -15.14
N LEU A 339 -19.83 38.76 -14.78
CA LEU A 339 -18.82 38.08 -15.62
C LEU A 339 -19.43 37.31 -16.79
N PHE A 340 -20.72 36.98 -16.72
CA PHE A 340 -21.40 36.22 -17.76
C PHE A 340 -22.06 37.16 -18.79
N PRO A 341 -22.01 36.85 -20.09
CA PRO A 341 -22.77 37.57 -21.10
C PRO A 341 -24.28 37.38 -20.89
N ASP A 342 -25.09 38.25 -21.48
CA ASP A 342 -26.55 38.20 -21.45
C ASP A 342 -27.18 37.64 -22.74
N SER A 343 -26.36 37.21 -23.71
CA SER A 343 -26.80 36.57 -24.94
C SER A 343 -25.80 35.54 -25.44
N PHE A 344 -26.24 34.66 -26.33
CA PHE A 344 -25.38 33.75 -27.10
C PHE A 344 -25.02 34.37 -28.45
N GLU A 345 -23.83 34.06 -28.96
CA GLU A 345 -23.37 34.43 -30.30
C GLU A 345 -23.18 33.15 -31.12
N ASP A 346 -23.68 33.14 -32.36
CA ASP A 346 -23.47 32.02 -33.28
C ASP A 346 -22.02 32.02 -33.78
N SER A 347 -21.36 30.86 -33.73
CA SER A 347 -19.99 30.68 -34.20
C SER A 347 -19.93 29.52 -35.19
N GLU A 348 -19.18 29.70 -36.30
CA GLU A 348 -18.99 28.69 -37.35
C GLU A 348 -18.36 27.37 -36.85
N LEU A 349 -17.79 27.34 -35.63
CA LEU A 349 -17.13 26.18 -35.03
C LEU A 349 -18.02 25.34 -34.09
N GLY A 350 -19.33 25.61 -33.98
CA GLY A 350 -20.21 24.89 -33.07
C GLY A 350 -21.63 24.69 -33.57
N GLU A 351 -21.85 23.59 -34.30
CA GLU A 351 -23.11 22.82 -34.30
C GLU A 351 -22.92 21.52 -33.49
#